data_AF-A0A932H161-F1
#
_entry.id   AF-A0A932H161-F1
#
_cell.length_a   1.000
_cell.length_b   1.000
_cell.length_c   1.000
_cell.angle_alpha   90.00
_cell.angle_beta   90.00
_cell.angle_gamma   90.00
#
_symmetry.space_group_name_H-M   'P 1'
#
loop_
_entity.id
_entity.type
_entity.pdbx_description
1 polymer ?
#
loop_
_entity_poly.entity_id
_entity_poly.type
_entity_poly.pdbx_seq_one_letter_code
_entity_poly.pdbx_strand_id
1 'polypeptide(L)'
;MKITARILPAVSAVMLLLAAGAAQGQAATDAERCASVTGNPDLAIQHCARAIESGRFSGEPLAKLHFSRGVEWAAKGDFDQAIADYDAALRLAPKFADALYNRATAWANKGDPDRAIADFDAALRLNPKDPAALGGRAVELTVKGDYTRAIADYDAALRLDPKAATAVFGRGRARFYNGDYGRAVSDLEQALKLEPNSYTSLWLYLARKRGNVANADEVLDSDTRAYRGGGWPAAVIVLYLGRTDAASVTAASTDSDAKTQREQRCEANFYVAQWHLLRGEQKRALSLLKEAQGGCPKEFLEYEGTLAELRRLQAR
;
A
#
# COMPACT_ATOMS: atom_id res chain seq x y z
N MET A 1 -67.49 -50.62 -20.57
CA MET A 1 -66.03 -50.85 -20.53
C MET A 1 -65.37 -49.86 -21.50
N LYS A 2 -64.81 -48.75 -21.02
CA LYS A 2 -64.03 -47.81 -21.84
C LYS A 2 -62.70 -47.60 -21.13
N ILE A 3 -61.62 -48.09 -21.74
CA ILE A 3 -60.24 -47.92 -21.29
C ILE A 3 -59.73 -46.67 -22.00
N THR A 4 -59.51 -45.59 -21.26
CA THR A 4 -58.81 -44.39 -21.74
C THR A 4 -57.32 -44.55 -21.43
N ALA A 5 -56.53 -44.79 -22.48
CA ALA A 5 -55.07 -44.80 -22.39
C ALA A 5 -54.55 -43.36 -22.24
N ARG A 6 -53.87 -43.05 -21.12
CA ARG A 6 -53.10 -41.82 -20.95
C ARG A 6 -51.78 -41.97 -21.71
N ILE A 7 -51.61 -41.17 -22.76
CA ILE A 7 -50.32 -40.94 -23.41
C ILE A 7 -49.57 -39.91 -22.55
N LEU A 8 -48.45 -40.30 -21.92
CA LEU A 8 -47.51 -39.34 -21.32
C LEU A 8 -46.68 -38.68 -22.44
N PRO A 9 -46.46 -37.35 -22.42
CA PRO A 9 -45.64 -36.70 -23.44
C PRO A 9 -44.14 -36.88 -23.13
N ALA A 10 -43.40 -37.43 -24.10
CA ALA A 10 -41.95 -37.55 -24.09
C ALA A 10 -41.26 -36.21 -24.44
N VAL A 11 -41.58 -35.13 -23.69
CA VAL A 11 -41.06 -33.77 -23.98
C VAL A 11 -39.96 -33.31 -23.00
N SER A 12 -39.67 -34.07 -21.93
CA SER A 12 -38.83 -33.53 -20.84
C SER A 12 -37.30 -33.69 -21.00
N ALA A 13 -36.77 -34.61 -21.81
CA ALA A 13 -35.31 -34.87 -21.77
C ALA A 13 -34.47 -33.90 -22.64
N VAL A 14 -34.95 -33.49 -23.81
CA VAL A 14 -34.17 -32.70 -24.79
C VAL A 14 -34.07 -31.22 -24.41
N MET A 15 -35.12 -30.61 -23.84
CA MET A 15 -35.06 -29.23 -23.35
C MET A 15 -34.15 -29.05 -22.12
N LEU A 16 -34.12 -30.06 -21.22
CA LEU A 16 -33.24 -30.03 -20.04
C LEU A 16 -31.75 -30.07 -20.42
N LEU A 17 -31.39 -30.80 -21.49
CA LEU A 17 -30.02 -30.86 -22.01
C LEU A 17 -29.58 -29.53 -22.65
N LEU A 18 -30.46 -28.83 -23.37
CA LEU A 18 -30.17 -27.53 -23.99
C LEU A 18 -29.97 -26.42 -22.93
N ALA A 19 -30.80 -26.40 -21.89
CA ALA A 19 -30.67 -25.44 -20.79
C ALA A 19 -29.36 -25.64 -20.00
N ALA A 20 -28.94 -26.89 -19.78
CA ALA A 20 -27.67 -27.18 -19.12
C ALA A 20 -26.45 -26.70 -19.95
N GLY A 21 -26.47 -26.88 -21.28
CA GLY A 21 -25.41 -26.40 -22.17
C GLY A 21 -25.33 -24.86 -22.26
N ALA A 22 -26.47 -24.18 -22.31
CA ALA A 22 -26.52 -22.71 -22.29
C ALA A 22 -26.02 -22.13 -20.96
N ALA A 23 -26.45 -22.75 -19.85
CA ALA A 23 -25.95 -22.39 -18.54
C ALA A 23 -24.42 -22.60 -18.48
N GLN A 24 -23.92 -23.76 -18.94
CA GLN A 24 -22.48 -24.10 -19.05
C GLN A 24 -21.67 -23.00 -19.75
N GLY A 25 -22.12 -22.59 -20.94
CA GLY A 25 -21.50 -21.49 -21.68
C GLY A 25 -21.45 -20.18 -20.89
N GLN A 26 -22.54 -19.82 -20.20
CA GLN A 26 -22.63 -18.55 -19.47
C GLN A 26 -21.60 -18.42 -18.33
N ALA A 27 -21.41 -19.45 -17.48
CA ALA A 27 -20.43 -19.30 -16.39
C ALA A 27 -18.97 -19.33 -16.89
N ALA A 28 -18.70 -19.97 -18.03
CA ALA A 28 -17.39 -19.85 -18.67
C ALA A 28 -17.15 -18.42 -19.16
N THR A 29 -18.15 -17.79 -19.78
CA THR A 29 -18.10 -16.38 -20.17
C THR A 29 -17.95 -15.45 -18.98
N ASP A 30 -18.67 -15.70 -17.87
CA ASP A 30 -18.51 -14.91 -16.64
C ASP A 30 -17.11 -15.07 -16.03
N ALA A 31 -16.53 -16.28 -16.05
CA ALA A 31 -15.16 -16.52 -15.58
C ALA A 31 -14.10 -15.80 -16.44
N GLU A 32 -14.27 -15.79 -17.76
CA GLU A 32 -13.40 -15.05 -18.66
C GLU A 32 -13.49 -13.53 -18.41
N ARG A 33 -14.71 -13.01 -18.25
CA ARG A 33 -14.94 -11.59 -17.97
C ARG A 33 -14.48 -11.16 -16.58
N CYS A 34 -14.53 -12.06 -15.60
CA CYS A 34 -13.98 -11.83 -14.26
C CYS A 34 -12.50 -11.41 -14.32
N ALA A 35 -11.72 -11.97 -15.25
CA ALA A 35 -10.29 -11.70 -15.36
C ALA A 35 -9.92 -10.64 -16.43
N SER A 36 -10.84 -10.29 -17.34
CA SER A 36 -10.54 -9.44 -18.51
C SER A 36 -11.18 -8.07 -18.49
N VAL A 37 -12.18 -7.82 -17.65
CA VAL A 37 -12.76 -6.48 -17.48
C VAL A 37 -11.75 -5.59 -16.76
N THR A 38 -11.24 -4.58 -17.45
CA THR A 38 -10.30 -3.60 -16.90
C THR A 38 -10.94 -2.23 -16.76
N GLY A 39 -10.62 -1.49 -15.70
CA GLY A 39 -11.11 -0.12 -15.49
C GLY A 39 -12.57 -0.01 -15.06
N ASN A 40 -13.23 -1.13 -14.76
CA ASN A 40 -14.57 -1.16 -14.18
C ASN A 40 -14.67 -2.26 -13.10
N PRO A 41 -14.21 -1.98 -11.86
CA PRO A 41 -14.17 -2.97 -10.79
C PRO A 41 -15.54 -3.54 -10.46
N ASP A 42 -16.60 -2.72 -10.49
CA ASP A 42 -17.97 -3.17 -10.21
C ASP A 42 -18.45 -4.22 -11.21
N LEU A 43 -18.18 -4.02 -12.50
CA LEU A 43 -18.55 -4.98 -13.53
C LEU A 43 -17.72 -6.27 -13.42
N ALA A 44 -16.41 -6.15 -13.16
CA ALA A 44 -15.53 -7.29 -12.96
C ALA A 44 -15.98 -8.14 -11.75
N ILE A 45 -16.26 -7.49 -10.61
CA ILE A 45 -16.79 -8.14 -9.39
C ILE A 45 -18.08 -8.90 -9.67
N GLN A 46 -19.00 -8.32 -10.44
CA GLN A 46 -20.25 -9.00 -10.80
C GLN A 46 -20.02 -10.25 -11.65
N HIS A 47 -19.12 -10.20 -12.63
CA HIS A 47 -18.74 -11.36 -13.43
C HIS A 47 -18.09 -12.45 -12.57
N CYS A 48 -17.16 -12.07 -11.68
CA CYS A 48 -16.56 -13.01 -10.75
C CYS A 48 -17.58 -13.65 -9.81
N ALA A 49 -18.50 -12.86 -9.24
CA ALA A 49 -19.54 -13.37 -8.34
C ALA A 49 -20.41 -14.43 -9.03
N ARG A 50 -20.91 -14.15 -10.24
CA ARG A 50 -21.69 -15.13 -11.01
C ARG A 50 -20.91 -16.38 -11.36
N ALA A 51 -19.62 -16.24 -11.70
CA ALA A 51 -18.76 -17.39 -11.98
C ALA A 51 -18.55 -18.27 -10.73
N ILE A 52 -18.27 -17.66 -9.58
CA ILE A 52 -18.09 -18.34 -8.29
C ILE A 52 -19.40 -19.04 -7.85
N GLU A 53 -20.52 -18.33 -7.87
CA GLU A 53 -21.84 -18.81 -7.44
C GLU A 53 -22.41 -19.90 -8.36
N SER A 54 -21.88 -20.02 -9.59
CA SER A 54 -22.29 -21.08 -10.51
C SER A 54 -21.98 -22.50 -10.00
N GLY A 55 -21.06 -22.63 -9.03
CA GLY A 55 -20.63 -23.92 -8.47
C GLY A 55 -19.87 -24.82 -9.44
N ARG A 56 -19.47 -24.32 -10.61
CA ARG A 56 -18.82 -25.14 -11.66
C ARG A 56 -17.32 -25.23 -11.56
N PHE A 57 -16.70 -24.30 -10.84
CA PHE A 57 -15.25 -24.26 -10.65
C PHE A 57 -14.91 -24.85 -9.29
N SER A 58 -13.76 -25.51 -9.20
CA SER A 58 -13.20 -26.01 -7.95
C SER A 58 -11.68 -25.96 -8.01
N GLY A 59 -11.01 -26.10 -6.87
CA GLY A 59 -9.54 -26.06 -6.81
C GLY A 59 -8.96 -24.76 -7.38
N GLU A 60 -7.90 -24.88 -8.18
CA GLU A 60 -7.15 -23.73 -8.70
C GLU A 60 -7.97 -22.78 -9.59
N PRO A 61 -8.81 -23.22 -10.55
CA PRO A 61 -9.70 -22.30 -11.28
C PRO A 61 -10.60 -21.46 -10.38
N LEU A 62 -11.20 -22.07 -9.34
CA LEU A 62 -12.02 -21.32 -8.38
C LEU A 62 -11.18 -20.38 -7.53
N ALA A 63 -9.96 -20.78 -7.15
CA ALA A 63 -9.02 -19.93 -6.44
C ALA A 63 -8.68 -18.67 -7.25
N LYS A 64 -8.47 -18.81 -8.57
CA LYS A 64 -8.22 -17.68 -9.48
C LYS A 64 -9.40 -16.71 -9.55
N LEU A 65 -10.64 -17.22 -9.58
CA LEU A 65 -11.83 -16.35 -9.58
C LEU A 65 -11.96 -15.54 -8.29
N HIS A 66 -11.75 -16.17 -7.13
CA HIS A 66 -11.70 -15.47 -5.85
C HIS A 66 -10.57 -14.44 -5.84
N PHE A 67 -9.37 -14.82 -6.26
CA PHE A 67 -8.23 -13.90 -6.34
C PHE A 67 -8.54 -12.69 -7.23
N SER A 68 -9.05 -12.88 -8.44
CA SER A 68 -9.44 -11.79 -9.35
C SER A 68 -10.48 -10.88 -8.71
N ARG A 69 -11.53 -11.43 -8.09
CA ARG A 69 -12.52 -10.61 -7.36
C ARG A 69 -11.90 -9.82 -6.21
N GLY A 70 -10.99 -10.45 -5.46
CA GLY A 70 -10.27 -9.80 -4.38
C GLY A 70 -9.41 -8.63 -4.84
N VAL A 71 -8.72 -8.75 -5.99
CA VAL A 71 -7.97 -7.64 -6.62
C VAL A 71 -8.89 -6.46 -6.94
N GLU A 72 -10.08 -6.72 -7.46
CA GLU A 72 -11.05 -5.65 -7.76
C GLU A 72 -11.62 -5.00 -6.50
N TRP A 73 -11.87 -5.77 -5.44
CA TRP A 73 -12.23 -5.21 -4.13
C TRP A 73 -11.14 -4.32 -3.54
N ALA A 74 -9.88 -4.77 -3.62
CA ALA A 74 -8.73 -3.98 -3.18
C ALA A 74 -8.58 -2.69 -4.01
N ALA A 75 -8.83 -2.73 -5.32
CA ALA A 75 -8.84 -1.55 -6.19
C ALA A 75 -9.93 -0.53 -5.80
N LYS A 76 -11.04 -0.99 -5.19
CA LYS A 76 -12.07 -0.14 -4.60
C LYS A 76 -11.74 0.36 -3.18
N GLY A 77 -10.65 -0.11 -2.58
CA GLY A 77 -10.30 0.14 -1.19
C GLY A 77 -11.12 -0.67 -0.17
N ASP A 78 -11.92 -1.65 -0.62
CA ASP A 78 -12.63 -2.57 0.27
C ASP A 78 -11.72 -3.76 0.62
N PHE A 79 -10.77 -3.48 1.51
CA PHE A 79 -9.79 -4.47 1.93
C PHE A 79 -10.40 -5.64 2.71
N ASP A 80 -11.57 -5.46 3.34
CA ASP A 80 -12.25 -6.54 4.06
C ASP A 80 -12.79 -7.60 3.10
N GLN A 81 -13.48 -7.18 2.03
CA GLN A 81 -13.91 -8.11 0.98
C GLN A 81 -12.71 -8.71 0.23
N ALA A 82 -11.68 -7.91 -0.05
CA ALA A 82 -10.47 -8.40 -0.69
C ALA A 82 -9.80 -9.53 0.10
N ILE A 83 -9.60 -9.32 1.40
CA ILE A 83 -9.01 -10.33 2.31
C ILE A 83 -9.85 -11.60 2.35
N ALA A 84 -11.19 -11.49 2.45
CA ALA A 84 -12.07 -12.65 2.47
C ALA A 84 -11.95 -13.49 1.18
N ASP A 85 -11.81 -12.83 0.03
CA ASP A 85 -11.58 -13.50 -1.26
C ASP A 85 -10.18 -14.11 -1.36
N TYR A 86 -9.13 -13.42 -0.90
CA TYR A 86 -7.79 -13.99 -0.84
C TYR A 86 -7.72 -15.19 0.11
N ASP A 87 -8.42 -15.15 1.24
CA ASP A 87 -8.56 -16.29 2.16
C ASP A 87 -9.21 -17.49 1.47
N ALA A 88 -10.28 -17.26 0.69
CA ALA A 88 -10.92 -18.31 -0.08
C ALA A 88 -9.97 -18.89 -1.15
N ALA A 89 -9.25 -18.03 -1.87
CA ALA A 89 -8.25 -18.45 -2.85
C ALA A 89 -7.14 -19.29 -2.20
N LEU A 90 -6.61 -18.87 -1.05
CA LEU A 90 -5.54 -19.57 -0.35
C LEU A 90 -5.99 -20.87 0.33
N ARG A 91 -7.27 -20.98 0.71
CA ARG A 91 -7.84 -22.27 1.16
C ARG A 91 -7.88 -23.30 0.04
N LEU A 92 -8.15 -22.86 -1.18
CA LEU A 92 -8.22 -23.71 -2.38
C LEU A 92 -6.84 -23.99 -2.97
N ALA A 93 -5.93 -23.02 -2.90
CA ALA A 93 -4.56 -23.08 -3.42
C ALA A 93 -3.56 -22.44 -2.42
N PRO A 94 -3.09 -23.19 -1.41
CA PRO A 94 -2.24 -22.63 -0.33
C PRO A 94 -0.87 -22.09 -0.77
N LYS A 95 -0.43 -22.43 -1.99
CA LYS A 95 0.84 -21.96 -2.58
C LYS A 95 0.63 -20.88 -3.64
N PHE A 96 -0.51 -20.18 -3.61
CA PHE A 96 -0.79 -19.10 -4.54
C PHE A 96 -0.05 -17.81 -4.11
N ALA A 97 1.16 -17.62 -4.62
CA ALA A 97 2.05 -16.53 -4.23
C ALA A 97 1.42 -15.14 -4.40
N ASP A 98 0.74 -14.90 -5.52
CA ASP A 98 0.09 -13.61 -5.78
C ASP A 98 -1.02 -13.32 -4.76
N ALA A 99 -1.80 -14.34 -4.35
CA ALA A 99 -2.83 -14.17 -3.33
C ALA A 99 -2.22 -13.88 -1.95
N LEU A 100 -1.08 -14.49 -1.60
CA LEU A 100 -0.33 -14.15 -0.37
C LEU A 100 0.15 -12.71 -0.41
N TYR A 101 0.79 -12.29 -1.50
CA TYR A 101 1.30 -10.92 -1.67
C TYR A 101 0.18 -9.87 -1.59
N ASN A 102 -0.94 -10.11 -2.29
CA ASN A 102 -2.05 -9.16 -2.30
C ASN A 102 -2.79 -9.12 -0.94
N ARG A 103 -2.93 -10.26 -0.25
CA ARG A 103 -3.48 -10.28 1.11
C ARG A 103 -2.57 -9.58 2.10
N ALA A 104 -1.24 -9.75 1.99
CA ALA A 104 -0.27 -9.00 2.77
C ALA A 104 -0.43 -7.49 2.59
N THR A 105 -0.57 -7.05 1.34
CA THR A 105 -0.77 -5.64 0.98
C THR A 105 -2.11 -5.12 1.54
N ALA A 106 -3.19 -5.90 1.48
CA ALA A 106 -4.45 -5.53 2.09
C ALA A 106 -4.36 -5.40 3.62
N TRP A 107 -3.64 -6.31 4.30
CA TRP A 107 -3.36 -6.19 5.74
C TRP A 107 -2.55 -4.94 6.09
N ALA A 108 -1.54 -4.60 5.28
CA ALA A 108 -0.76 -3.37 5.42
C ALA A 108 -1.63 -2.11 5.33
N ASN A 109 -2.52 -2.04 4.33
CA ASN A 109 -3.48 -0.93 4.19
C ASN A 109 -4.48 -0.85 5.36
N LYS A 110 -4.79 -1.99 5.99
CA LYS A 110 -5.59 -2.02 7.23
C LYS A 110 -4.79 -1.64 8.48
N GLY A 111 -3.48 -1.45 8.38
CA GLY A 111 -2.59 -1.16 9.49
C GLY A 111 -2.32 -2.37 10.39
N ASP A 112 -2.37 -3.59 9.84
CA ASP A 112 -2.01 -4.84 10.52
C ASP A 112 -0.67 -5.38 9.98
N PRO A 113 0.46 -4.78 10.40
CA PRO A 113 1.79 -5.16 9.92
C PRO A 113 2.17 -6.60 10.29
N ASP A 114 1.63 -7.14 11.38
CA ASP A 114 1.98 -8.50 11.83
C ASP A 114 1.42 -9.56 10.87
N ARG A 115 0.16 -9.40 10.43
CA ARG A 115 -0.41 -10.28 9.39
C ARG A 115 0.21 -10.04 8.02
N ALA A 116 0.49 -8.78 7.67
CA ALA A 116 1.16 -8.45 6.42
C ALA A 116 2.54 -9.11 6.31
N ILE A 117 3.38 -9.00 7.35
CA ILE A 117 4.70 -9.65 7.39
C ILE A 117 4.58 -11.17 7.28
N ALA A 118 3.62 -11.79 7.96
CA ALA A 118 3.43 -13.24 7.91
C ALA A 118 3.09 -13.75 6.48
N ASP A 119 2.28 -12.98 5.74
CA ASP A 119 1.93 -13.32 4.36
C ASP A 119 3.07 -13.02 3.38
N PHE A 120 3.81 -11.91 3.55
CA PHE A 120 5.03 -11.68 2.77
C PHE A 120 6.10 -12.75 3.04
N ASP A 121 6.27 -13.19 4.29
CA ASP A 121 7.14 -14.32 4.65
C ASP A 121 6.72 -15.59 3.92
N ALA A 122 5.41 -15.87 3.85
CA ALA A 122 4.90 -17.00 3.11
C ALA A 122 5.15 -16.89 1.60
N ALA A 123 4.94 -15.72 1.00
CA ALA A 123 5.24 -15.46 -0.40
C ALA A 123 6.75 -15.64 -0.71
N LEU A 124 7.62 -15.10 0.14
CA LEU A 124 9.08 -15.19 0.01
C LEU A 124 9.61 -16.61 0.23
N ARG A 125 8.91 -17.47 0.98
CA ARG A 125 9.23 -18.91 1.03
C ARG A 125 8.98 -19.60 -0.31
N LEU A 126 8.01 -19.14 -1.10
CA LEU A 126 7.70 -19.69 -2.42
C LEU A 126 8.63 -19.10 -3.50
N ASN A 127 8.90 -17.79 -3.42
CA ASN A 127 9.83 -17.09 -4.30
C ASN A 127 10.75 -16.15 -3.50
N PRO A 128 11.94 -16.61 -3.08
CA PRO A 128 12.85 -15.81 -2.25
C PRO A 128 13.44 -14.56 -2.94
N LYS A 129 13.26 -14.43 -4.27
CA LYS A 129 13.79 -13.33 -5.07
C LYS A 129 12.68 -12.48 -5.68
N ASP A 130 11.52 -12.44 -5.04
CA ASP A 130 10.45 -11.52 -5.41
C ASP A 130 10.76 -10.10 -4.87
N PRO A 131 11.13 -9.12 -5.72
CA PRO A 131 11.45 -7.78 -5.26
C PRO A 131 10.23 -7.07 -4.66
N ALA A 132 9.01 -7.37 -5.11
CA ALA A 132 7.80 -6.75 -4.59
C ALA A 132 7.52 -7.24 -3.16
N ALA A 133 7.59 -8.55 -2.93
CA ALA A 133 7.40 -9.11 -1.59
C ALA A 133 8.51 -8.71 -0.61
N LEU A 134 9.78 -8.61 -1.07
CA LEU A 134 10.88 -8.06 -0.27
C LEU A 134 10.61 -6.60 0.13
N GLY A 135 10.24 -5.76 -0.84
CA GLY A 135 9.93 -4.35 -0.60
C GLY A 135 8.74 -4.16 0.34
N GLY A 136 7.65 -4.91 0.12
CA GLY A 136 6.46 -4.88 0.98
C GLY A 136 6.77 -5.29 2.42
N ARG A 137 7.50 -6.40 2.61
CA ARG A 137 7.92 -6.82 3.97
C ARG A 137 8.82 -5.79 4.63
N ALA A 138 9.73 -5.17 3.88
CA ALA A 138 10.64 -4.16 4.40
C ALA A 138 9.88 -2.91 4.92
N VAL A 139 8.83 -2.48 4.23
CA VAL A 139 7.96 -1.38 4.69
C VAL A 139 7.31 -1.74 6.02
N GLU A 140 6.68 -2.91 6.12
CA GLU A 140 5.98 -3.33 7.34
C GLU A 140 6.95 -3.57 8.51
N LEU A 141 8.15 -4.08 8.25
CA LEU A 141 9.21 -4.17 9.25
C LEU A 141 9.64 -2.79 9.75
N THR A 142 9.68 -1.79 8.87
CA THR A 142 9.97 -0.40 9.24
C THR A 142 8.85 0.20 10.11
N VAL A 143 7.58 -0.07 9.77
CA VAL A 143 6.40 0.27 10.60
C VAL A 143 6.54 -0.33 12.00
N LYS A 144 6.92 -1.61 12.11
CA LYS A 144 7.17 -2.31 13.39
C LYS A 144 8.41 -1.81 14.14
N GLY A 145 9.31 -1.10 13.48
CA GLY A 145 10.57 -0.64 14.06
C GLY A 145 11.72 -1.65 13.98
N ASP A 146 11.53 -2.74 13.24
CA ASP A 146 12.57 -3.72 12.96
C ASP A 146 13.43 -3.26 11.76
N TYR A 147 14.13 -2.14 11.96
CA TYR A 147 14.89 -1.49 10.90
C TYR A 147 16.03 -2.36 10.38
N THR A 148 16.59 -3.23 11.22
CA THR A 148 17.67 -4.13 10.81
C THR A 148 17.18 -5.14 9.76
N ARG A 149 16.04 -5.79 10.00
CA ARG A 149 15.45 -6.71 9.00
C ARG A 149 14.92 -5.97 7.78
N ALA A 150 14.34 -4.78 7.96
CA ALA A 150 13.89 -3.96 6.84
C ALA A 150 15.06 -3.58 5.89
N ILE A 151 16.19 -3.13 6.43
CA ILE A 151 17.38 -2.80 5.63
C ILE A 151 17.90 -4.03 4.88
N ALA A 152 17.92 -5.20 5.52
CA ALA A 152 18.35 -6.44 4.87
C ALA A 152 17.45 -6.83 3.68
N ASP A 153 16.15 -6.62 3.80
CA ASP A 153 15.19 -6.87 2.72
C ASP A 153 15.33 -5.87 1.58
N TYR A 154 15.50 -4.58 1.88
CA TYR A 154 15.81 -3.58 0.86
C TYR A 154 17.15 -3.88 0.17
N ASP A 155 18.18 -4.29 0.91
CA ASP A 155 19.46 -4.71 0.33
C ASP A 155 19.29 -5.93 -0.59
N ALA A 156 18.38 -6.85 -0.26
CA ALA A 156 18.04 -7.98 -1.12
C ALA A 156 17.31 -7.54 -2.40
N ALA A 157 16.32 -6.65 -2.29
CA ALA A 157 15.61 -6.09 -3.43
C ALA A 157 16.55 -5.31 -4.36
N LEU A 158 17.44 -4.48 -3.80
CA LEU A 158 18.40 -3.66 -4.55
C LEU A 158 19.53 -4.47 -5.18
N ARG A 159 19.80 -5.69 -4.70
CA ARG A 159 20.68 -6.64 -5.41
C ARG A 159 20.04 -7.19 -6.68
N LEU A 160 18.70 -7.24 -6.75
CA LEU A 160 17.94 -7.68 -7.92
C LEU A 160 17.74 -6.54 -8.91
N ASP A 161 17.39 -5.35 -8.41
CA ASP A 161 17.30 -4.12 -9.19
C ASP A 161 17.93 -2.93 -8.45
N PRO A 162 19.19 -2.57 -8.77
CA PRO A 162 19.87 -1.44 -8.16
C PRO A 162 19.27 -0.06 -8.48
N LYS A 163 18.36 0.02 -9.46
CA LYS A 163 17.73 1.28 -9.91
C LYS A 163 16.30 1.45 -9.40
N ALA A 164 15.79 0.53 -8.58
CA ALA A 164 14.48 0.66 -7.96
C ALA A 164 14.44 1.83 -6.96
N ALA A 165 14.07 3.03 -7.43
CA ALA A 165 14.11 4.27 -6.66
C ALA A 165 13.33 4.17 -5.34
N THR A 166 12.14 3.56 -5.36
CA THR A 166 11.32 3.30 -4.17
C THR A 166 12.03 2.45 -3.12
N ALA A 167 12.78 1.42 -3.54
CA ALA A 167 13.54 0.57 -2.62
C ALA A 167 14.75 1.30 -2.03
N VAL A 168 15.44 2.14 -2.82
CA VAL A 168 16.52 3.00 -2.32
C VAL A 168 15.97 4.01 -1.32
N PHE A 169 14.85 4.66 -1.63
CA PHE A 169 14.17 5.59 -0.74
C PHE A 169 13.72 4.94 0.58
N GLY A 170 13.08 3.77 0.49
CA GLY A 170 12.67 2.98 1.66
C GLY A 170 13.85 2.59 2.55
N ARG A 171 14.97 2.15 1.96
CA ARG A 171 16.20 1.85 2.72
C ARG A 171 16.78 3.08 3.40
N GLY A 172 16.76 4.23 2.72
CA GLY A 172 17.18 5.51 3.29
C GLY A 172 16.35 5.88 4.52
N ARG A 173 15.03 5.71 4.47
CA ARG A 173 14.12 5.93 5.61
C ARG A 173 14.34 4.94 6.75
N ALA A 174 14.51 3.66 6.45
CA ALA A 174 14.82 2.65 7.47
C ALA A 174 16.17 2.95 8.16
N ARG A 175 17.20 3.35 7.41
CA ARG A 175 18.50 3.79 7.95
C ARG A 175 18.38 5.06 8.80
N PHE A 176 17.58 6.03 8.37
CA PHE A 176 17.30 7.25 9.13
C PHE A 176 16.75 6.91 10.51
N TYR A 177 15.74 6.03 10.58
CA TYR A 177 15.15 5.63 11.86
C TYR A 177 16.03 4.70 12.68
N ASN A 178 16.90 3.92 12.04
CA ASN A 178 17.96 3.17 12.70
C ASN A 178 19.09 4.07 13.27
N GLY A 179 19.05 5.39 13.01
CA GLY A 179 20.05 6.36 13.46
C GLY A 179 21.30 6.45 12.56
N ASP A 180 21.31 5.73 11.43
CA ASP A 180 22.42 5.74 10.47
C ASP A 180 22.23 6.85 9.44
N TYR A 181 22.33 8.09 9.91
CA TYR A 181 22.03 9.26 9.09
C TYR A 181 22.98 9.42 7.90
N GLY A 182 24.24 9.02 8.02
CA GLY A 182 25.22 9.09 6.93
C GLY A 182 24.82 8.19 5.75
N ARG A 183 24.49 6.92 6.02
CA ARG A 183 24.02 6.01 4.96
C ARG A 183 22.61 6.35 4.49
N ALA A 184 21.76 6.92 5.35
CA ALA A 184 20.46 7.45 4.95
C ALA A 184 20.60 8.59 3.92
N VAL A 185 21.49 9.56 4.16
CA VAL A 185 21.77 10.66 3.21
C VAL A 185 22.23 10.12 1.87
N SER A 186 23.16 9.15 1.86
CA SER A 186 23.63 8.53 0.60
C SER A 186 22.49 7.87 -0.20
N ASP A 187 21.60 7.14 0.48
CA ASP A 187 20.46 6.51 -0.18
C ASP A 187 19.46 7.55 -0.70
N LEU A 188 19.15 8.57 0.09
CA LEU A 188 18.18 9.60 -0.29
C LEU A 188 18.70 10.47 -1.46
N GLU A 189 19.99 10.76 -1.52
CA GLU A 189 20.62 11.39 -2.70
C GLU A 189 20.56 10.49 -3.94
N GLN A 190 20.78 9.18 -3.78
CA GLN A 190 20.65 8.24 -4.88
C GLN A 190 19.19 8.15 -5.36
N ALA A 191 18.23 8.05 -4.44
CA ALA A 191 16.81 8.01 -4.76
C ALA A 191 16.39 9.28 -5.53
N LEU A 192 16.86 10.46 -5.10
CA LEU A 192 16.56 11.73 -5.78
C LEU A 192 17.18 11.81 -7.17
N LYS A 193 18.38 11.23 -7.38
CA LYS A 193 19.00 11.13 -8.72
C LYS A 193 18.24 10.19 -9.65
N LEU A 194 17.66 9.11 -9.12
CA LEU A 194 16.86 8.16 -9.89
C LEU A 194 15.50 8.76 -10.24
N GLU A 195 14.80 9.32 -9.25
CA GLU A 195 13.46 9.90 -9.38
C GLU A 195 13.33 11.17 -8.53
N PRO A 196 13.53 12.36 -9.13
CA PRO A 196 13.38 13.63 -8.43
C PRO A 196 11.95 13.86 -7.94
N ASN A 197 11.77 14.06 -6.64
CA ASN A 197 10.49 14.47 -6.05
C ASN A 197 10.69 15.22 -4.73
N SER A 198 9.71 16.04 -4.35
CA SER A 198 9.76 16.89 -3.16
C SER A 198 9.85 16.11 -1.84
N TYR A 199 9.20 14.96 -1.74
CA TYR A 199 9.21 14.13 -0.53
C TYR A 199 10.60 13.58 -0.25
N THR A 200 11.28 13.03 -1.25
CA THR A 200 12.67 12.59 -1.11
C THR A 200 13.58 13.74 -0.68
N SER A 201 13.39 14.95 -1.20
CA SER A 201 14.13 16.15 -0.75
C SER A 201 13.85 16.50 0.72
N LEU A 202 12.61 16.40 1.18
CA LEU A 202 12.26 16.64 2.60
C LEU A 202 12.91 15.60 3.52
N TRP A 203 12.91 14.32 3.13
CA TRP A 203 13.60 13.28 3.91
C TRP A 203 15.11 13.45 3.89
N LEU A 204 15.70 13.83 2.75
CA LEU A 204 17.12 14.13 2.64
C LEU A 204 17.51 15.29 3.58
N TYR A 205 16.68 16.34 3.62
CA TYR A 205 16.85 17.45 4.56
C TYR A 205 16.85 16.97 6.01
N LEU A 206 15.84 16.18 6.41
CA LEU A 206 15.74 15.64 7.77
C LEU A 206 16.95 14.79 8.13
N ALA A 207 17.38 13.90 7.23
CA ALA A 207 18.55 13.05 7.44
C ALA A 207 19.82 13.87 7.62
N ARG A 208 20.01 14.91 6.80
CA ARG A 208 21.15 15.82 6.93
C ARG A 208 21.13 16.59 8.25
N LYS A 209 19.99 17.19 8.63
CA LYS A 209 19.88 17.94 9.90
C LYS A 209 20.11 17.05 11.13
N ARG A 210 19.54 15.84 11.16
CA ARG A 210 19.73 14.91 12.30
C ARG A 210 21.11 14.26 12.32
N GLY A 211 21.72 14.07 11.15
CA GLY A 211 23.08 13.58 11.00
C GLY A 211 24.17 14.65 11.15
N ASN A 212 23.79 15.92 11.41
CA ASN A 212 24.70 17.07 11.41
C ASN A 212 25.56 17.17 10.13
N VAL A 213 24.95 16.83 8.99
CA VAL A 213 25.56 16.98 7.66
C VAL A 213 25.32 18.42 7.19
N ALA A 214 26.38 19.07 6.72
CA ALA A 214 26.34 20.46 6.27
C ALA A 214 25.40 20.66 5.06
N ASN A 215 25.10 21.93 4.81
CA ASN A 215 24.41 22.42 3.62
C ASN A 215 22.99 21.87 3.41
N ALA A 216 22.28 21.51 4.49
CA ALA A 216 20.93 20.96 4.39
C ALA A 216 19.93 21.96 3.79
N ASP A 217 20.04 23.23 4.18
CA ASP A 217 19.12 24.29 3.72
C ASP A 217 19.37 24.62 2.25
N GLU A 218 20.63 24.67 1.82
CA GLU A 218 21.05 24.93 0.44
C GLU A 218 20.63 23.80 -0.50
N VAL A 219 20.77 22.54 -0.07
CA VAL A 219 20.36 21.37 -0.87
C VAL A 219 18.84 21.29 -0.98
N LEU A 220 18.11 21.50 0.12
CA LEU A 220 16.66 21.63 0.03
C LEU A 220 16.29 22.80 -0.88
N ASP A 221 17.04 23.91 -0.83
CA ASP A 221 16.76 25.08 -1.65
C ASP A 221 16.98 24.80 -3.16
N SER A 222 18.05 24.09 -3.53
CA SER A 222 18.31 23.73 -4.92
C SER A 222 17.29 22.73 -5.45
N ASP A 223 17.06 21.66 -4.70
CA ASP A 223 16.35 20.47 -5.19
C ASP A 223 14.86 20.72 -5.34
N THR A 224 14.32 21.69 -4.58
CA THR A 224 12.89 21.97 -4.55
C THR A 224 12.46 23.23 -5.29
N ARG A 225 13.37 23.87 -6.04
CA ARG A 225 13.05 25.12 -6.76
C ARG A 225 11.80 24.99 -7.65
N ALA A 226 11.63 23.85 -8.33
CA ALA A 226 10.49 23.58 -9.19
C ALA A 226 9.17 23.32 -8.43
N TYR A 227 9.23 22.93 -7.14
CA TYR A 227 8.07 22.52 -6.35
C TYR A 227 7.48 23.63 -5.47
N ARG A 228 8.03 24.85 -5.54
CA ARG A 228 7.56 25.98 -4.70
C ARG A 228 6.42 26.79 -5.29
N GLY A 229 6.11 26.57 -6.57
CA GLY A 229 5.19 27.40 -7.35
C GLY A 229 3.70 27.27 -7.00
N GLY A 230 3.33 26.53 -5.96
CA GLY A 230 1.96 26.35 -5.50
C GLY A 230 1.59 24.88 -5.28
N GLY A 231 0.60 24.64 -4.44
CA GLY A 231 0.12 23.30 -4.10
C GLY A 231 0.91 22.63 -2.97
N TRP A 232 0.35 21.53 -2.47
CA TRP A 232 0.98 20.70 -1.46
C TRP A 232 2.12 19.85 -2.08
N PRO A 233 3.30 19.66 -1.45
CA PRO A 233 3.72 20.07 -0.10
C PRO A 233 4.56 21.38 -0.05
N ALA A 234 4.34 22.36 -0.93
CA ALA A 234 5.17 23.58 -1.01
C ALA A 234 5.25 24.34 0.34
N ALA A 235 4.16 24.38 1.11
CA ALA A 235 4.11 25.01 2.43
C ALA A 235 5.13 24.38 3.41
N VAL A 236 5.30 23.07 3.38
CA VAL A 236 6.28 22.34 4.20
C VAL A 236 7.70 22.70 3.80
N ILE A 237 7.98 22.75 2.49
CA ILE A 237 9.30 23.11 1.96
C ILE A 237 9.70 24.51 2.45
N VAL A 238 8.81 25.50 2.31
CA VAL A 238 9.13 26.88 2.71
C VAL A 238 9.19 27.05 4.24
N LEU A 239 8.54 26.18 5.02
CA LEU A 239 8.71 26.11 6.48
C LEU A 239 10.14 25.70 6.83
N TYR A 240 10.66 24.67 6.18
CA TYR A 240 12.00 24.14 6.46
C TYR A 240 13.11 25.11 5.98
N LEU A 241 12.82 25.92 4.97
CA LEU A 241 13.68 27.02 4.53
C LEU A 241 13.55 28.29 5.38
N GLY A 242 12.73 28.28 6.45
CA GLY A 242 12.57 29.42 7.35
C GLY A 242 11.82 30.61 6.75
N ARG A 243 10.98 30.39 5.73
CA ARG A 243 10.25 31.43 4.98
C ARG A 243 8.77 31.52 5.37
N THR A 244 8.31 30.68 6.30
CA THR A 244 6.96 30.71 6.87
C THR A 244 6.96 30.10 8.28
N ASP A 245 5.79 29.95 8.90
CA ASP A 245 5.60 29.36 10.22
C ASP A 245 4.65 28.14 10.19
N ALA A 246 4.63 27.41 11.31
CA ALA A 246 3.82 26.21 11.47
C ALA A 246 2.31 26.47 11.29
N ALA A 247 1.81 27.63 11.74
CA ALA A 247 0.40 27.98 11.63
C ALA A 247 -0.03 28.16 10.17
N SER A 248 0.86 28.74 9.35
CA SER A 248 0.68 28.91 7.91
C SER A 248 0.66 27.57 7.18
N VAL A 249 1.48 26.59 7.59
CA VAL A 249 1.42 25.23 7.04
C VAL A 249 0.10 24.53 7.40
N THR A 250 -0.37 24.67 8.63
CA THR A 250 -1.70 24.15 9.03
C THR A 250 -2.81 24.79 8.20
N ALA A 251 -2.79 26.12 8.00
CA ALA A 251 -3.77 26.80 7.17
C ALA A 251 -3.74 26.30 5.72
N ALA A 252 -2.55 26.09 5.15
CA ALA A 252 -2.36 25.58 3.80
C ALA A 252 -2.83 24.14 3.58
N SER A 253 -3.02 23.36 4.65
CA SER A 253 -3.58 21.99 4.59
C SER A 253 -5.12 21.94 4.58
N THR A 254 -5.79 23.10 4.49
CA THR A 254 -7.25 23.19 4.38
C THR A 254 -7.66 23.10 2.92
N ASP A 255 -8.60 22.20 2.61
CA ASP A 255 -9.09 21.98 1.26
C ASP A 255 -10.62 21.78 1.30
N SER A 256 -11.31 22.14 0.21
CA SER A 256 -12.75 21.93 0.10
C SER A 256 -13.10 20.45 -0.10
N ASP A 257 -12.19 19.66 -0.70
CA ASP A 257 -12.31 18.22 -0.76
C ASP A 257 -11.89 17.59 0.57
N ALA A 258 -12.82 16.89 1.22
CA ALA A 258 -12.58 16.33 2.54
C ALA A 258 -11.50 15.24 2.56
N LYS A 259 -11.29 14.52 1.45
CA LYS A 259 -10.23 13.50 1.36
C LYS A 259 -8.86 14.18 1.29
N THR A 260 -8.70 15.10 0.34
CA THR A 260 -7.50 15.93 0.16
C THR A 260 -7.13 16.66 1.43
N GLN A 261 -8.10 17.30 2.11
CA GLN A 261 -7.86 17.95 3.38
C GLN A 261 -7.32 17.00 4.45
N ARG A 262 -7.88 15.78 4.57
CA ARG A 262 -7.41 14.80 5.57
C ARG A 262 -5.97 14.37 5.30
N GLU A 263 -5.66 14.10 4.03
CA GLU A 263 -4.32 13.69 3.58
C GLU A 263 -3.29 14.80 3.84
N GLN A 264 -3.57 16.03 3.40
CA GLN A 264 -2.68 17.16 3.62
C GLN A 264 -2.52 17.52 5.10
N ARG A 265 -3.58 17.42 5.93
CA ARG A 265 -3.49 17.64 7.38
C ARG A 265 -2.63 16.58 8.07
N CYS A 266 -2.75 15.32 7.66
CA CYS A 266 -1.87 14.25 8.13
C CYS A 266 -0.40 14.61 7.87
N GLU A 267 -0.08 14.98 6.63
CA GLU A 267 1.28 15.34 6.24
C GLU A 267 1.78 16.61 6.97
N ALA A 268 0.94 17.64 7.07
CA ALA A 268 1.23 18.86 7.82
C ALA A 268 1.63 18.54 9.25
N ASN A 269 0.81 17.75 9.95
CA ASN A 269 1.06 17.37 11.33
C ASN A 269 2.39 16.62 11.47
N PHE A 270 2.67 15.66 10.58
CA PHE A 270 3.94 14.95 10.60
C PHE A 270 5.15 15.87 10.37
N TYR A 271 5.17 16.66 9.28
CA TYR A 271 6.33 17.47 8.95
C TYR A 271 6.53 18.65 9.89
N VAL A 272 5.46 19.25 10.41
CA VAL A 272 5.55 20.29 11.46
C VAL A 272 6.06 19.66 12.77
N ALA A 273 5.67 18.43 13.09
CA ALA A 273 6.25 17.73 14.23
C ALA A 273 7.76 17.52 14.08
N GLN A 274 8.22 17.07 12.91
CA GLN A 274 9.66 16.93 12.61
C GLN A 274 10.39 18.27 12.76
N TRP A 275 9.79 19.37 12.28
CA TRP A 275 10.34 20.72 12.43
C TRP A 275 10.50 21.11 13.90
N HIS A 276 9.49 20.84 14.75
CA HIS A 276 9.60 21.05 16.20
C HIS A 276 10.66 20.16 16.84
N LEU A 277 10.80 18.90 16.40
CA LEU A 277 11.83 17.99 16.93
C LEU A 277 13.25 18.49 16.65
N LEU A 278 13.51 19.03 15.46
CA LEU A 278 14.80 19.64 15.11
C LEU A 278 15.14 20.84 16.01
N ARG A 279 14.13 21.48 16.60
CA ARG A 279 14.27 22.64 17.50
C ARG A 279 14.26 22.26 18.99
N GLY A 280 14.20 20.96 19.31
CA GLY A 280 14.11 20.47 20.68
C GLY A 280 12.72 20.65 21.32
N GLU A 281 11.70 21.05 20.56
CA GLU A 281 10.35 21.37 21.05
C GLU A 281 9.47 20.11 21.17
N GLN A 282 9.94 19.11 21.94
CA GLN A 282 9.35 17.76 21.98
C GLN A 282 7.86 17.71 22.33
N LYS A 283 7.40 18.56 23.26
CA LYS A 283 5.98 18.58 23.67
C LYS A 283 5.05 18.96 22.52
N ARG A 284 5.46 19.93 21.68
CA ARG A 284 4.70 20.37 20.51
C ARG A 284 4.67 19.28 19.44
N ALA A 285 5.84 18.69 19.17
CA ALA A 285 5.95 17.56 18.25
C ALA A 285 5.07 16.37 18.67
N LEU A 286 5.05 16.02 19.96
CA LEU A 286 4.26 14.89 20.45
C LEU A 286 2.75 15.09 20.23
N SER A 287 2.24 16.31 20.38
CA SER A 287 0.83 16.61 20.10
C SER A 287 0.49 16.32 18.65
N LEU A 288 1.29 16.86 17.73
CA LEU A 288 1.09 16.72 16.29
C LEU A 288 1.26 15.28 15.81
N LEU A 289 2.22 14.53 16.36
CA LEU A 289 2.40 13.11 16.05
C LEU A 289 1.19 12.27 16.48
N LYS A 290 0.56 12.58 17.62
CA LYS A 290 -0.66 11.88 18.04
C LYS A 290 -1.83 12.17 17.10
N GLU A 291 -1.94 13.40 16.62
CA GLU A 291 -2.95 13.75 15.62
C GLU A 291 -2.68 13.05 14.28
N ALA A 292 -1.43 13.03 13.81
CA ALA A 292 -1.03 12.31 12.60
C ALA A 292 -1.32 10.80 12.71
N GLN A 293 -1.04 10.17 13.86
CA GLN A 293 -1.28 8.74 14.07
C GLN A 293 -2.76 8.37 13.86
N GLY A 294 -3.68 9.23 14.33
CA GLY A 294 -5.12 9.06 14.17
C GLY A 294 -5.66 9.47 12.80
N GLY A 295 -5.03 10.44 12.14
CA GLY A 295 -5.53 11.05 10.90
C GLY A 295 -4.92 10.53 9.60
N CYS A 296 -3.75 9.91 9.63
CA CYS A 296 -3.07 9.45 8.44
C CYS A 296 -3.64 8.14 7.89
N PRO A 297 -3.82 8.02 6.56
CA PRO A 297 -3.92 6.72 5.88
C PRO A 297 -2.73 5.82 6.26
N LYS A 298 -2.94 4.52 6.34
CA LYS A 298 -1.94 3.58 6.90
C LYS A 298 -0.81 3.28 5.93
N GLU A 299 -1.10 3.45 4.65
CA GLU A 299 -0.19 3.33 3.53
C GLU A 299 0.70 4.57 3.32
N PHE A 300 0.41 5.68 4.00
CA PHE A 300 1.23 6.90 3.89
C PHE A 300 2.56 6.73 4.62
N LEU A 301 3.63 7.26 4.02
CA LEU A 301 4.95 7.23 4.63
C LEU A 301 5.02 8.02 5.94
N GLU A 302 4.15 9.03 6.10
CA GLU A 302 3.99 9.84 7.30
C GLU A 302 3.36 9.05 8.45
N TYR A 303 2.51 8.05 8.17
CA TYR A 303 1.99 7.17 9.22
C TYR A 303 3.11 6.30 9.80
N GLU A 304 3.89 5.63 8.95
CA GLU A 304 5.07 4.87 9.34
C GLU A 304 6.04 5.74 10.15
N GLY A 305 6.34 6.94 9.63
CA GLY A 305 7.26 7.86 10.28
C GLY A 305 6.74 8.39 11.61
N THR A 306 5.43 8.61 11.73
CA THR A 306 4.77 9.01 12.98
C THR A 306 4.94 7.93 14.05
N LEU A 307 4.68 6.66 13.70
CA LEU A 307 4.85 5.54 14.64
C LEU A 307 6.30 5.40 15.09
N ALA A 308 7.26 5.56 14.16
CA ALA A 308 8.68 5.53 14.48
C ALA A 308 9.08 6.63 15.48
N GLU A 309 8.62 7.87 15.27
CA GLU A 309 8.90 8.97 16.18
C GLU A 309 8.22 8.80 17.54
N LEU A 310 6.97 8.34 17.59
CA LEU A 310 6.27 8.07 18.85
C LEU A 310 7.01 7.00 19.67
N ARG A 311 7.42 5.89 19.04
CA ARG A 311 8.25 4.86 19.68
C ARG A 311 9.55 5.44 20.23
N ARG A 312 10.25 6.26 19.42
CA ARG A 312 11.51 6.90 19.82
C ARG A 312 11.35 7.86 21.00
N LEU A 313 10.24 8.60 21.06
CA LEU A 313 9.97 9.56 22.14
C LEU A 313 9.51 8.88 23.44
N GLN A 314 8.89 7.69 23.35
CA GLN A 314 8.49 6.90 24.52
C GLN A 314 9.63 6.10 25.14
N ALA A 315 10.68 5.80 24.36
CA ALA A 315 11.85 5.06 24.84
C ALA A 315 12.89 5.92 25.60
N ARG A 316 12.57 7.18 25.88
CA ARG A 316 13.44 8.16 26.57
C ARG A 316 12.86 8.52 27.93
#